data_AF-A0A9W6ZRX2-F1
#
_entry.id   AF-A0A9W6ZRX2-F1
#
_cell.length_a   1.000
_cell.length_b   1.000
_cell.length_c   1.000
_cell.angle_alpha   90.00
_cell.angle_beta   90.00
_cell.angle_gamma   90.00
#
_symmetry.space_group_name_H-M   'P 1'
#
loop_
_entity.id
_entity.type
_entity.pdbx_description
1 polymer ?
#
loop_
_entity_poly.entity_id
_entity_poly.type
_entity_poly.pdbx_seq_one_letter_code
_entity_poly.pdbx_strand_id
1 'polypeptide(L)'
;MVHRSPSVFNFYEPTFTPASMNKQMLASPESMLLTAPNIINWMNGVMSLIKYGLTRCYGGFSTGGMEDDQCSLLETKAKPWFEEGSDFDGRLSYTFDPSVVDHDLSGLVRGKEAVEELALLLTGGRLSDKNREIIEAEYEKELKLEGDQEYAMRIAQSLIALTPEFHSTNLVIEEEEIVEETYEDEGEETVEDYKAIVYLFFFGAADSYNFLVPHSECDKVGKDLFAEYSEVRSNAGLQIDDLLQIRSEGGTQPCDVFGLHPSFTEVQKMYNDGDVAWVSSVGVLSEPMTADEFHAKNKKVPPSLFAHNSQAEAVHTSEPHAAASKGWLGRLKDVMTRNGVRTGAYSIADSAKVLETETSDEADVLHRIEGVAVLEKSMVGERMEAVENLTKGKVSSVYGQSWLSSTSNALVRTEFLHAALGGVETESQFPDTIVGTQLEQVARLMKVKETVGKNRDIFYVNRGGWDHHSELLPSLKTNIDEVDEALGVFKKEMISQGLWNNITIVTASEFGRTLTSNGIGTDHAWAGNHAVMGGSVKGGRILGSFIDDYTDQGPQSVGRGRLIPTSPWEAIWAPLCKWFGVSEEGDLSEILPNLENFNDATGLLGDSLLEE
;
A
#
# COMPACT_ATOMS: atom_id res chain seq x y z
N MET A 1 -19.02 -8.77 37.38
CA MET A 1 -19.22 -10.18 36.94
C MET A 1 -18.75 -10.22 35.50
N VAL A 2 -17.60 -10.84 35.26
CA VAL A 2 -17.01 -10.97 33.91
C VAL A 2 -17.84 -12.02 33.16
N HIS A 3 -18.59 -11.62 32.15
CA HIS A 3 -19.40 -12.57 31.39
C HIS A 3 -18.46 -13.41 30.53
N ARG A 4 -18.38 -14.72 30.81
CA ARG A 4 -17.74 -15.68 29.90
C ARG A 4 -18.59 -15.78 28.64
N SER A 5 -18.02 -15.41 27.50
CA SER A 5 -18.60 -15.72 26.19
C SER A 5 -18.57 -17.24 25.99
N PRO A 6 -19.70 -17.89 25.64
CA PRO A 6 -19.78 -19.34 25.50
C PRO A 6 -19.11 -19.91 24.25
N SER A 7 -18.69 -19.07 23.29
CA SER A 7 -17.86 -19.50 22.16
C SER A 7 -17.09 -18.33 21.52
N VAL A 8 -16.09 -18.65 20.68
CA VAL A 8 -15.30 -17.69 19.88
C VAL A 8 -16.00 -17.24 18.58
N PHE A 9 -17.24 -17.68 18.32
CA PHE A 9 -17.99 -17.40 17.08
C PHE A 9 -19.39 -16.78 17.33
N ASN A 10 -19.54 -15.94 18.36
CA ASN A 10 -20.81 -15.24 18.56
C ASN A 10 -20.92 -14.08 17.59
N PHE A 11 -21.64 -14.29 16.48
CA PHE A 11 -22.39 -13.21 15.86
C PHE A 11 -23.37 -12.67 16.90
N TYR A 12 -23.34 -11.36 17.15
CA TYR A 12 -24.29 -10.71 18.05
C TYR A 12 -25.72 -10.98 17.59
N GLU A 13 -26.69 -11.04 18.53
CA GLU A 13 -28.09 -11.02 18.09
C GLU A 13 -28.33 -9.78 17.21
N PRO A 14 -29.14 -9.88 16.13
CA PRO A 14 -29.34 -8.78 15.19
C PRO A 14 -29.76 -7.44 15.83
N THR A 15 -30.34 -7.50 17.03
CA THR A 15 -30.84 -6.37 17.82
C THR A 15 -29.86 -5.89 18.90
N PHE A 16 -28.75 -6.60 19.15
CA PHE A 16 -27.83 -6.28 20.21
C PHE A 16 -26.90 -5.12 19.82
N THR A 17 -26.96 -4.05 20.61
CA THR A 17 -26.05 -2.89 20.54
C THR A 17 -25.42 -2.69 21.93
N PRO A 18 -24.11 -2.92 22.13
CA PRO A 18 -23.47 -2.73 23.42
C PRO A 18 -23.55 -1.27 23.91
N ALA A 19 -23.75 -1.09 25.23
CA ALA A 19 -23.96 0.21 25.87
C ALA A 19 -22.71 1.12 25.91
N SER A 20 -21.52 0.56 25.67
CA SER A 20 -20.28 1.32 25.49
C SER A 20 -19.33 0.50 24.62
N MET A 21 -19.28 0.85 23.34
CA MET A 21 -18.34 0.30 22.38
C MET A 21 -17.19 1.29 22.22
N ASN A 22 -15.95 0.83 22.36
CA ASN A 22 -14.80 1.68 22.08
C ASN A 22 -14.84 1.98 20.56
N LYS A 23 -15.15 3.23 20.19
CA LYS A 23 -15.43 3.63 18.79
C LYS A 23 -14.30 3.27 17.80
N GLN A 24 -13.09 3.02 18.28
CA GLN A 24 -11.90 2.82 17.45
C GLN A 24 -11.62 1.36 17.04
N MET A 25 -12.44 0.36 17.42
CA MET A 25 -12.07 -1.05 17.22
C MET A 25 -13.16 -1.98 16.67
N LEU A 26 -14.38 -1.49 16.41
CA LEU A 26 -15.44 -2.31 15.81
C LEU A 26 -15.73 -1.78 14.41
N ALA A 27 -15.56 -2.63 13.41
CA ALA A 27 -15.82 -2.36 12.00
C ALA A 27 -16.36 -3.65 11.36
N SER A 28 -16.97 -3.56 10.17
CA SER A 28 -17.34 -4.77 9.43
C SER A 28 -16.04 -5.53 9.14
N PRO A 29 -15.95 -6.85 9.43
CA PRO A 29 -14.74 -7.62 9.13
C PRO A 29 -14.30 -7.46 7.67
N GLU A 30 -15.27 -7.36 6.76
CA GLU A 30 -15.05 -7.11 5.35
C GLU A 30 -14.47 -5.70 5.12
N SER A 31 -15.04 -4.64 5.72
CA SER A 31 -14.51 -3.27 5.55
C SER A 31 -13.10 -3.08 6.11
N MET A 32 -12.67 -3.91 7.07
CA MET A 32 -11.28 -3.88 7.57
C MET A 32 -10.26 -4.48 6.60
N LEU A 33 -10.71 -5.25 5.60
CA LEU A 33 -9.86 -5.91 4.61
C LEU A 33 -9.93 -5.24 3.23
N LEU A 34 -10.97 -4.44 2.99
CA LEU A 34 -11.25 -3.86 1.69
C LEU A 34 -10.68 -2.44 1.59
N THR A 35 -9.69 -2.28 0.72
CA THR A 35 -9.19 -0.98 0.25
C THR A 35 -10.11 -0.42 -0.83
N ALA A 36 -10.00 0.86 -1.17
CA ALA A 36 -10.77 1.47 -2.26
C ALA A 36 -10.79 0.62 -3.56
N PRO A 37 -9.64 0.16 -4.12
CA PRO A 37 -9.66 -0.68 -5.31
C PRO A 37 -10.34 -2.02 -5.08
N ASN A 38 -10.23 -2.62 -3.89
CA ASN A 38 -10.94 -3.86 -3.58
C ASN A 38 -12.45 -3.66 -3.45
N ILE A 39 -12.91 -2.54 -2.88
CA ILE A 39 -14.34 -2.19 -2.81
C ILE A 39 -14.89 -2.02 -4.24
N ILE A 40 -14.23 -1.20 -5.05
CA ILE A 40 -14.68 -0.91 -6.43
C ILE A 40 -14.65 -2.18 -7.29
N ASN A 41 -13.58 -2.96 -7.24
CA ASN A 41 -13.48 -4.22 -8.00
C ASN A 41 -14.48 -5.27 -7.49
N TRP A 42 -14.78 -5.30 -6.19
CA TRP A 42 -15.86 -6.14 -5.66
C TRP A 42 -17.23 -5.71 -6.21
N MET A 43 -17.53 -4.40 -6.24
CA MET A 43 -18.79 -3.88 -6.81
C MET A 43 -18.91 -4.24 -8.29
N ASN A 44 -17.87 -3.98 -9.08
CA ASN A 44 -17.80 -4.34 -10.50
C ASN A 44 -18.00 -5.85 -10.70
N GLY A 45 -17.25 -6.67 -9.95
CA GLY A 45 -17.31 -8.12 -10.03
C GLY A 45 -18.68 -8.68 -9.66
N VAL A 46 -19.30 -8.22 -8.55
CA VAL A 46 -20.61 -8.72 -8.11
C VAL A 46 -21.72 -8.32 -9.08
N MET A 47 -21.70 -7.08 -9.60
CA MET A 47 -22.65 -6.63 -10.62
C MET A 47 -22.47 -7.40 -11.92
N SER A 48 -21.22 -7.62 -12.34
CA SER A 48 -20.89 -8.43 -13.50
C SER A 48 -21.37 -9.88 -13.35
N LEU A 49 -21.20 -10.48 -12.17
CA LEU A 49 -21.71 -11.83 -11.87
C LEU A 49 -23.23 -11.92 -11.97
N ILE A 50 -23.94 -10.90 -11.50
CA ILE A 50 -25.42 -10.83 -11.57
C ILE A 50 -25.89 -10.59 -13.01
N LYS A 51 -25.23 -9.69 -13.76
CA LYS A 51 -25.64 -9.28 -15.11
C LYS A 51 -25.21 -10.28 -16.19
N TYR A 52 -23.98 -10.80 -16.10
CA TYR A 52 -23.32 -11.59 -17.14
C TYR A 52 -22.87 -12.99 -16.68
N GLY A 53 -22.94 -13.32 -15.39
CA GLY A 53 -22.46 -14.61 -14.87
C GLY A 53 -20.94 -14.65 -14.70
N LEU A 54 -20.35 -15.84 -14.68
CA LEU A 54 -18.90 -16.07 -14.50
C LEU A 54 -18.06 -15.66 -15.73
N THR A 55 -18.26 -14.44 -16.24
CA THR A 55 -17.49 -13.86 -17.34
C THR A 55 -16.38 -12.93 -16.81
N ARG A 56 -15.55 -12.37 -17.69
CA ARG A 56 -14.57 -11.33 -17.33
C ARG A 56 -15.06 -9.91 -17.60
N CYS A 57 -16.30 -9.76 -18.04
CA CYS A 57 -16.85 -8.47 -18.46
C CYS A 57 -16.80 -7.45 -17.34
N TYR A 58 -16.20 -6.28 -17.60
CA TYR A 58 -16.25 -5.13 -16.70
C TYR A 58 -15.82 -5.49 -15.26
N GLY A 59 -14.70 -6.20 -15.12
CA GLY A 59 -14.16 -6.63 -13.82
C GLY A 59 -14.74 -7.94 -13.27
N GLY A 60 -15.31 -8.79 -14.13
CA GLY A 60 -15.88 -10.10 -13.74
C GLY A 60 -14.85 -11.17 -13.33
N PHE A 61 -15.35 -12.32 -12.84
CA PHE A 61 -14.54 -13.36 -12.15
C PHE A 61 -13.86 -14.42 -13.06
N SER A 62 -13.83 -14.28 -14.39
CA SER A 62 -13.17 -15.27 -15.27
C SER A 62 -11.73 -14.90 -15.65
N THR A 63 -10.85 -15.92 -15.71
CA THR A 63 -9.46 -15.79 -16.15
C THR A 63 -9.26 -15.94 -17.67
N GLY A 64 -10.31 -16.26 -18.43
CA GLY A 64 -10.31 -16.35 -19.89
C GLY A 64 -11.71 -16.09 -20.48
N GLY A 65 -11.82 -15.43 -21.63
CA GLY A 65 -13.13 -15.07 -22.21
C GLY A 65 -13.12 -13.80 -23.07
N MET A 66 -14.29 -13.16 -23.24
CA MET A 66 -14.56 -11.96 -24.07
C MET A 66 -13.95 -10.66 -23.49
N GLU A 67 -13.26 -9.84 -24.30
CA GLU A 67 -12.80 -8.48 -23.88
C GLU A 67 -14.01 -7.54 -23.64
N ASP A 68 -13.84 -6.42 -22.94
CA ASP A 68 -14.97 -5.52 -22.60
C ASP A 68 -15.71 -5.00 -23.84
N ASP A 69 -15.00 -4.83 -24.97
CA ASP A 69 -15.58 -4.50 -26.27
C ASP A 69 -16.54 -5.60 -26.78
N GLN A 70 -16.25 -6.87 -26.47
CA GLN A 70 -17.10 -8.02 -26.76
C GLN A 70 -18.24 -8.19 -25.74
N CYS A 71 -18.11 -7.59 -24.55
CA CYS A 71 -19.17 -7.53 -23.55
C CYS A 71 -20.29 -6.56 -23.95
N SER A 72 -19.98 -5.51 -24.73
CA SER A 72 -21.01 -4.64 -25.32
C SER A 72 -21.99 -5.38 -26.25
N LEU A 73 -21.54 -6.49 -26.86
CA LEU A 73 -22.40 -7.37 -27.68
C LEU A 73 -23.42 -8.14 -26.84
N LEU A 74 -23.19 -8.28 -25.53
CA LEU A 74 -24.13 -8.82 -24.56
C LEU A 74 -25.25 -7.82 -24.22
N GLU A 75 -24.99 -6.51 -24.41
CA GLU A 75 -25.96 -5.45 -24.19
C GLU A 75 -26.86 -5.22 -25.41
N THR A 76 -26.39 -5.56 -26.63
CA THR A 76 -27.21 -5.47 -27.84
C THR A 76 -28.14 -6.68 -27.99
N LYS A 77 -29.45 -6.41 -27.94
CA LYS A 77 -30.58 -7.32 -28.23
C LYS A 77 -30.46 -7.98 -29.63
N ALA A 78 -29.64 -9.01 -29.81
CA ALA A 78 -29.62 -9.79 -31.05
C ALA A 78 -28.96 -11.18 -31.00
N LYS A 79 -28.41 -11.65 -29.87
CA LYS A 79 -28.00 -13.07 -29.77
C LYS A 79 -28.59 -13.74 -28.54
N PRO A 80 -29.47 -14.73 -28.73
CA PRO A 80 -29.72 -15.69 -27.67
C PRO A 80 -28.39 -16.37 -27.37
N TRP A 81 -27.98 -16.36 -26.11
CA TRP A 81 -26.90 -17.18 -25.56
C TRP A 81 -27.10 -18.70 -25.73
N PHE A 82 -28.11 -19.13 -26.49
CA PHE A 82 -28.60 -20.49 -26.42
C PHE A 82 -27.94 -21.46 -27.41
N GLU A 83 -27.08 -21.01 -28.32
CA GLU A 83 -26.46 -21.92 -29.30
C GLU A 83 -24.92 -21.80 -29.30
N GLU A 84 -24.31 -22.73 -28.55
CA GLU A 84 -22.98 -23.29 -28.69
C GLU A 84 -21.76 -22.42 -28.27
N GLY A 85 -21.24 -22.65 -27.05
CA GLY A 85 -19.78 -22.79 -26.88
C GLY A 85 -19.02 -21.94 -25.85
N SER A 86 -19.61 -21.44 -24.76
CA SER A 86 -18.81 -20.86 -23.66
C SER A 86 -19.01 -21.61 -22.34
N ASP A 87 -17.95 -22.27 -21.86
CA ASP A 87 -17.88 -23.11 -20.66
C ASP A 87 -18.01 -22.36 -19.29
N PHE A 88 -18.65 -21.19 -19.24
CA PHE A 88 -18.72 -20.34 -18.04
C PHE A 88 -20.16 -20.21 -17.52
N ASP A 89 -20.73 -21.33 -17.10
CA ASP A 89 -22.18 -21.57 -16.98
C ASP A 89 -22.74 -21.39 -15.54
N GLY A 90 -22.57 -20.20 -14.96
CA GLY A 90 -23.13 -19.88 -13.64
C GLY A 90 -23.58 -18.43 -13.54
N ARG A 91 -24.88 -18.19 -13.33
CA ARG A 91 -25.45 -16.86 -13.01
C ARG A 91 -26.29 -16.94 -11.75
N LEU A 92 -26.26 -15.87 -10.94
CA LEU A 92 -27.19 -15.72 -9.82
C LEU A 92 -28.59 -15.43 -10.39
N SER A 93 -29.47 -16.44 -10.44
CA SER A 93 -30.85 -16.28 -10.89
C SER A 93 -31.81 -16.60 -9.77
N TYR A 94 -32.79 -15.72 -9.55
CA TYR A 94 -33.91 -15.99 -8.66
C TYR A 94 -35.19 -16.17 -9.47
N THR A 95 -35.99 -17.17 -9.12
CA THR A 95 -37.30 -17.42 -9.73
C THR A 95 -38.35 -17.37 -8.63
N PHE A 96 -39.31 -16.47 -8.78
CA PHE A 96 -40.45 -16.30 -7.88
C PHE A 96 -41.28 -17.58 -7.77
N ASP A 97 -41.83 -17.84 -6.58
CA ASP A 97 -42.96 -18.76 -6.46
C ASP A 97 -44.24 -18.04 -6.90
N PRO A 98 -44.84 -18.40 -8.04
CA PRO A 98 -46.02 -17.71 -8.58
C PRO A 98 -47.27 -17.86 -7.69
N SER A 99 -47.22 -18.66 -6.63
CA SER A 99 -48.31 -18.82 -5.67
C SER A 99 -48.29 -17.82 -4.51
N VAL A 100 -47.24 -17.01 -4.37
CA VAL A 100 -46.97 -16.18 -3.18
C VAL A 100 -46.90 -14.68 -3.50
N VAL A 101 -46.96 -14.30 -4.78
CA VAL A 101 -46.66 -12.94 -5.26
C VAL A 101 -47.83 -12.35 -6.05
N ASP A 102 -48.20 -11.09 -5.77
CA ASP A 102 -49.23 -10.38 -6.54
C ASP A 102 -48.65 -9.87 -7.86
N HIS A 103 -49.44 -9.98 -8.93
CA HIS A 103 -49.05 -9.57 -10.27
C HIS A 103 -49.75 -8.27 -10.67
N ASP A 104 -49.13 -7.49 -11.55
CA ASP A 104 -49.83 -6.42 -12.24
C ASP A 104 -50.81 -6.96 -13.29
N LEU A 105 -51.57 -6.07 -13.94
CA LEU A 105 -52.57 -6.46 -14.95
C LEU A 105 -51.94 -7.10 -16.20
N SER A 106 -50.62 -7.06 -16.36
CA SER A 106 -49.86 -7.69 -17.44
C SER A 106 -49.24 -9.04 -17.04
N GLY A 107 -49.37 -9.47 -15.79
CA GLY A 107 -48.80 -10.71 -15.27
C GLY A 107 -47.36 -10.57 -14.77
N LEU A 108 -46.83 -9.34 -14.68
CA LEU A 108 -45.50 -9.07 -14.15
C LEU A 108 -45.53 -8.92 -12.63
N VAL A 109 -44.46 -9.33 -11.95
CA VAL A 109 -44.33 -9.14 -10.51
C VAL A 109 -44.16 -7.65 -10.22
N ARG A 110 -44.91 -7.12 -9.26
CA ARG A 110 -44.82 -5.73 -8.83
C ARG A 110 -43.54 -5.48 -8.02
N GLY A 111 -43.03 -4.25 -8.07
CA GLY A 111 -41.74 -3.90 -7.47
C GLY A 111 -41.64 -4.20 -5.98
N LYS A 112 -42.69 -3.86 -5.23
CA LYS A 112 -42.76 -4.12 -3.79
C LYS A 112 -42.58 -5.60 -3.46
N GLU A 113 -43.33 -6.47 -4.12
CA GLU A 113 -43.29 -7.91 -3.89
C GLU A 113 -41.94 -8.51 -4.32
N ALA A 114 -41.37 -8.02 -5.43
CA ALA A 114 -40.04 -8.42 -5.88
C ALA A 114 -38.95 -8.06 -4.84
N VAL A 115 -38.96 -6.83 -4.35
CA VAL A 115 -37.96 -6.33 -3.39
C VAL A 115 -38.16 -6.96 -2.01
N GLU A 116 -39.39 -7.24 -1.59
CA GLU A 116 -39.68 -7.93 -0.33
C GLU A 116 -39.06 -9.33 -0.25
N GLU A 117 -39.19 -10.13 -1.32
CA GLU A 117 -38.57 -11.45 -1.37
C GLU A 117 -37.04 -11.38 -1.46
N LEU A 118 -36.50 -10.50 -2.32
CA LEU A 118 -35.05 -10.34 -2.40
C LEU A 118 -34.46 -9.86 -1.08
N ALA A 119 -35.11 -8.95 -0.38
CA ALA A 119 -34.68 -8.51 0.94
C ALA A 119 -34.67 -9.67 1.94
N LEU A 120 -35.68 -10.55 1.91
CA LEU A 120 -35.68 -11.74 2.77
C LEU A 120 -34.49 -12.66 2.46
N LEU A 121 -34.21 -12.90 1.19
CA LEU A 121 -33.16 -13.82 0.75
C LEU A 121 -31.74 -13.29 0.98
N LEU A 122 -31.51 -12.03 0.63
CA LEU A 122 -30.17 -11.45 0.57
C LEU A 122 -29.76 -10.76 1.87
N THR A 123 -30.72 -10.29 2.67
CA THR A 123 -30.42 -9.59 3.93
C THR A 123 -31.13 -10.19 5.14
N GLY A 124 -31.83 -11.32 4.99
CA GLY A 124 -32.63 -11.92 6.06
C GLY A 124 -33.85 -11.07 6.45
N GLY A 125 -34.30 -10.19 5.54
CA GLY A 125 -35.40 -9.25 5.74
C GLY A 125 -34.99 -7.94 6.42
N ARG A 126 -33.68 -7.71 6.63
CA ARG A 126 -33.16 -6.53 7.34
C ARG A 126 -33.13 -5.25 6.52
N LEU A 127 -33.30 -5.33 5.20
CA LEU A 127 -33.28 -4.17 4.31
C LEU A 127 -34.24 -3.08 4.81
N SER A 128 -33.72 -1.87 5.01
CA SER A 128 -34.48 -0.72 5.51
C SER A 128 -35.55 -0.25 4.53
N ASP A 129 -36.59 0.42 5.05
CA ASP A 129 -37.69 0.95 4.22
C ASP A 129 -37.19 1.94 3.17
N LYS A 130 -36.25 2.82 3.52
CA LYS A 130 -35.59 3.73 2.57
C LYS A 130 -34.92 2.98 1.42
N ASN A 131 -34.10 1.96 1.74
CA ASN A 131 -33.38 1.21 0.71
C ASN A 131 -34.36 0.39 -0.15
N ARG A 132 -35.45 -0.13 0.43
CA ARG A 132 -36.54 -0.76 -0.33
C ARG A 132 -37.15 0.20 -1.33
N GLU A 133 -37.53 1.41 -0.90
CA GLU A 133 -38.16 2.41 -1.77
C GLU A 133 -37.27 2.78 -2.97
N ILE A 134 -35.96 2.99 -2.75
CA ILE A 134 -35.00 3.29 -3.82
C ILE A 134 -34.93 2.14 -4.83
N ILE A 135 -34.83 0.90 -4.34
CA ILE A 135 -34.66 -0.29 -5.18
C ILE A 135 -35.96 -0.64 -5.92
N GLU A 136 -37.11 -0.47 -5.27
CA GLU A 136 -38.44 -0.62 -5.88
C GLU A 136 -38.63 0.37 -7.02
N ALA A 137 -38.22 1.63 -6.83
CA ALA A 137 -38.32 2.66 -7.86
C ALA A 137 -37.48 2.32 -9.11
N GLU A 138 -36.24 1.86 -8.93
CA GLU A 138 -35.37 1.45 -10.04
C GLU A 138 -35.89 0.18 -10.74
N TYR A 139 -36.40 -0.79 -9.98
CA TYR A 139 -37.04 -1.98 -10.53
C TYR A 139 -38.24 -1.62 -11.42
N GLU A 140 -39.15 -0.78 -10.92
CA GLU A 140 -40.32 -0.35 -11.70
C GLU A 140 -39.94 0.50 -12.91
N LYS A 141 -38.90 1.32 -12.80
CA LYS A 141 -38.37 2.12 -13.91
C LYS A 141 -37.92 1.20 -15.04
N GLU A 142 -37.18 0.14 -14.73
CA GLU A 142 -36.71 -0.83 -15.72
C GLU A 142 -37.83 -1.65 -16.36
N LEU A 143 -38.81 -2.09 -15.56
CA LEU A 143 -39.99 -2.75 -16.11
C LEU A 143 -40.73 -1.85 -17.11
N LYS A 144 -40.83 -0.54 -16.83
CA LYS A 144 -41.49 0.43 -17.72
C LYS A 144 -40.71 0.69 -19.01
N LEU A 145 -39.38 0.67 -18.95
CA LEU A 145 -38.51 0.94 -20.09
C LEU A 145 -38.39 -0.26 -21.03
N GLU A 146 -38.13 -1.45 -20.48
CA GLU A 146 -37.72 -2.62 -21.26
C GLU A 146 -38.77 -3.73 -21.31
N GLY A 147 -39.65 -3.81 -20.31
CA GLY A 147 -40.61 -4.91 -20.13
C GLY A 147 -39.95 -6.25 -19.77
N ASP A 148 -38.66 -6.25 -19.41
CA ASP A 148 -37.89 -7.43 -19.06
C ASP A 148 -37.80 -7.58 -17.53
N GLN A 149 -38.63 -8.47 -16.99
CA GLN A 149 -38.66 -8.76 -15.56
C GLN A 149 -37.38 -9.41 -15.05
N GLU A 150 -36.71 -10.23 -15.87
CA GLU A 150 -35.45 -10.87 -15.48
C GLU A 150 -34.35 -9.82 -15.34
N TYR A 151 -34.31 -8.85 -16.25
CA TYR A 151 -33.39 -7.73 -16.17
C TYR A 151 -33.67 -6.81 -14.98
N ALA A 152 -34.93 -6.41 -14.77
CA ALA A 152 -35.32 -5.60 -13.61
C ALA A 152 -34.94 -6.28 -12.29
N MET A 153 -35.09 -7.61 -12.20
CA MET A 153 -34.67 -8.38 -11.03
C MET A 153 -33.16 -8.35 -10.79
N ARG A 154 -32.36 -8.41 -11.85
CA ARG A 154 -30.90 -8.28 -11.74
C ARG A 154 -30.47 -6.91 -11.23
N ILE A 155 -31.16 -5.86 -11.66
CA ILE A 155 -30.92 -4.51 -11.13
C ILE A 155 -31.24 -4.46 -9.64
N ALA A 156 -32.39 -4.96 -9.22
CA ALA A 156 -32.75 -4.99 -7.80
C ALA A 156 -31.75 -5.81 -6.96
N GLN A 157 -31.32 -6.99 -7.44
CA GLN A 157 -30.28 -7.79 -6.80
C GLN A 157 -28.95 -7.05 -6.67
N SER A 158 -28.52 -6.37 -7.74
CA SER A 158 -27.27 -5.61 -7.77
C SER A 158 -27.29 -4.46 -6.77
N LEU A 159 -28.40 -3.71 -6.70
CA LEU A 159 -28.56 -2.61 -5.76
C LEU A 159 -28.62 -3.10 -4.30
N ILE A 160 -29.28 -4.24 -4.03
CA ILE A 160 -29.30 -4.85 -2.68
C ILE A 160 -27.89 -5.25 -2.24
N ALA A 161 -27.07 -5.78 -3.16
CA ALA A 161 -25.70 -6.15 -2.83
C ALA A 161 -24.88 -4.96 -2.32
N LEU A 162 -25.18 -3.73 -2.74
CA LEU A 162 -24.43 -2.54 -2.31
C LEU A 162 -24.82 -2.02 -0.92
N THR A 163 -25.94 -2.46 -0.36
CA THR A 163 -26.47 -1.84 0.85
C THR A 163 -25.75 -2.32 2.11
N PRO A 164 -25.65 -1.49 3.16
CA PRO A 164 -25.02 -1.90 4.42
C PRO A 164 -25.68 -3.13 5.07
N GLU A 165 -26.96 -3.42 4.78
CA GLU A 165 -27.67 -4.60 5.29
C GLU A 165 -27.20 -5.92 4.65
N PHE A 166 -26.62 -5.87 3.46
CA PHE A 166 -25.96 -7.01 2.82
C PHE A 166 -24.61 -7.30 3.50
N HIS A 167 -23.90 -6.25 3.92
CA HIS A 167 -22.57 -6.31 4.53
C HIS A 167 -22.57 -6.34 6.06
N SER A 168 -23.74 -6.39 6.71
CA SER A 168 -23.84 -6.44 8.16
C SER A 168 -24.95 -7.35 8.64
N THR A 169 -24.72 -7.97 9.82
CA THR A 169 -25.70 -8.86 10.45
C THR A 169 -26.72 -8.13 11.33
N ASN A 170 -26.43 -6.88 11.70
CA ASN A 170 -27.25 -6.05 12.58
C ASN A 170 -28.33 -5.30 11.79
N LEU A 171 -29.37 -4.86 12.49
CA LEU A 171 -30.33 -3.92 11.91
C LEU A 171 -29.64 -2.59 11.63
N VAL A 172 -29.83 -2.08 10.41
CA VAL A 172 -29.37 -0.77 9.99
C VAL A 172 -30.55 0.19 10.12
N ILE A 173 -30.46 1.13 11.06
CA ILE A 173 -31.48 2.15 11.29
C ILE A 173 -30.84 3.50 10.98
N GLU A 174 -31.44 4.25 10.06
CA GLU A 174 -31.01 5.60 9.70
C GLU A 174 -31.17 6.56 10.88
N GLU A 175 -30.20 7.45 11.06
CA GLU A 175 -30.26 8.52 12.05
C GLU A 175 -30.59 9.86 11.36
N GLU A 176 -31.41 10.71 11.99
CA GLU A 176 -31.87 12.00 11.43
C GLU A 176 -30.74 13.04 11.20
N GLU A 177 -29.50 12.73 11.59
CA GLU A 177 -28.39 13.67 11.52
C GLU A 177 -27.51 13.35 10.31
N ILE A 178 -27.87 13.92 9.15
CA ILE A 178 -26.99 13.98 7.98
C ILE A 178 -25.93 15.05 8.30
N VAL A 179 -24.81 14.65 8.90
CA VAL A 179 -23.57 15.40 8.71
C VAL A 179 -23.13 15.00 7.31
N GLU A 180 -23.26 15.89 6.34
CA GLU A 180 -22.57 15.73 5.07
C GLU A 180 -21.09 15.51 5.41
N GLU A 181 -20.54 14.35 5.07
CA GLU A 181 -19.09 14.25 4.89
C GLU A 181 -18.78 15.18 3.71
N THR A 182 -18.59 16.46 4.01
CA THR A 182 -18.06 17.43 3.07
C THR A 182 -16.63 17.01 2.81
N TYR A 183 -16.43 16.23 1.75
CA TYR A 183 -15.17 16.22 1.05
C TYR A 183 -14.95 17.68 0.65
N GLU A 184 -13.97 18.33 1.28
CA GLU A 184 -13.58 19.66 0.85
C GLU A 184 -13.14 19.52 -0.61
N ASP A 185 -13.84 20.25 -1.48
CA ASP A 185 -13.51 20.37 -2.89
C ASP A 185 -12.12 21.00 -2.97
N GLU A 186 -11.09 20.15 -3.13
CA GLU A 186 -9.71 20.58 -3.35
C GLU A 186 -9.62 21.11 -4.77
N GLY A 187 -10.21 22.30 -4.99
CA GLY A 187 -10.16 23.00 -6.27
C GLY A 187 -8.71 23.29 -6.72
N GLU A 188 -8.56 23.76 -7.96
CA GLU A 188 -7.26 24.21 -8.46
C GLU A 188 -6.67 25.28 -7.54
N GLU A 189 -5.59 24.92 -6.85
CA GLU A 189 -4.96 25.76 -5.84
C GLU A 189 -3.46 25.80 -6.11
N THR A 190 -2.85 26.97 -5.91
CA THR A 190 -1.42 27.13 -6.16
C THR A 190 -0.60 26.26 -5.20
N VAL A 191 0.16 25.32 -5.73
CA VAL A 191 1.12 24.52 -4.98
C VAL A 191 2.48 25.23 -4.97
N GLU A 192 2.73 25.97 -3.89
CA GLU A 192 4.06 26.50 -3.58
C GLU A 192 4.86 25.50 -2.73
N ASP A 193 6.18 25.51 -2.88
CA ASP A 193 7.13 24.69 -2.09
C ASP A 193 6.83 23.18 -2.11
N TYR A 194 6.48 22.59 -3.25
CA TYR A 194 6.17 21.15 -3.31
C TYR A 194 7.34 20.27 -2.82
N LYS A 195 7.07 19.25 -2.00
CA LYS A 195 8.04 18.18 -1.70
C LYS A 195 7.36 16.82 -1.67
N ALA A 196 8.06 15.76 -2.07
CA ALA A 196 7.52 14.41 -2.03
C ALA A 196 8.52 13.35 -1.54
N ILE A 197 7.99 12.36 -0.82
CA ILE A 197 8.71 11.17 -0.36
C ILE A 197 8.25 9.97 -1.18
N VAL A 198 9.17 9.22 -1.77
CA VAL A 198 8.89 7.92 -2.37
C VAL A 198 9.56 6.84 -1.52
N TYR A 199 8.76 6.10 -0.77
CA TYR A 199 9.21 4.99 0.05
C TYR A 199 9.15 3.69 -0.75
N LEU A 200 10.31 3.20 -1.20
CA LEU A 200 10.44 1.97 -1.96
C LEU A 200 10.83 0.81 -1.04
N PHE A 201 9.87 -0.05 -0.73
CA PHE A 201 10.07 -1.17 0.19
C PHE A 201 10.42 -2.48 -0.53
N PHE A 202 11.49 -3.13 -0.08
CA PHE A 202 11.97 -4.43 -0.54
C PHE A 202 11.51 -5.53 0.41
N PHE A 203 10.31 -6.07 0.17
CA PHE A 203 9.73 -7.09 1.04
C PHE A 203 10.41 -8.46 0.83
N GLY A 204 10.99 -9.01 1.89
CA GLY A 204 11.72 -10.28 1.89
C GLY A 204 13.15 -10.21 2.44
N ALA A 205 13.54 -9.12 3.10
CA ALA A 205 14.88 -8.93 3.64
C ALA A 205 15.98 -8.93 2.57
N ALA A 206 16.12 -7.83 1.83
CA ALA A 206 17.08 -7.76 0.73
C ALA A 206 18.53 -8.04 1.18
N ASP A 207 19.27 -8.86 0.40
CA ASP A 207 20.70 -9.11 0.61
C ASP A 207 21.53 -7.89 0.16
N SER A 208 21.45 -6.84 0.95
CA SER A 208 22.10 -5.56 0.70
C SER A 208 23.62 -5.58 0.91
N TYR A 209 24.18 -6.70 1.36
CA TYR A 209 25.63 -6.94 1.34
C TYR A 209 26.15 -7.26 -0.05
N ASN A 210 25.27 -7.55 -1.01
CA ASN A 210 25.60 -7.58 -2.43
C ASN A 210 25.17 -6.30 -3.16
N PHE A 211 24.48 -5.36 -2.50
CA PHE A 211 24.19 -4.05 -3.09
C PHE A 211 25.40 -3.12 -3.03
N LEU A 212 26.05 -3.07 -1.87
CA LEU A 212 27.21 -2.25 -1.57
C LEU A 212 28.29 -3.12 -0.93
N VAL A 213 29.43 -3.23 -1.61
CA VAL A 213 30.51 -4.19 -1.32
C VAL A 213 31.82 -3.41 -1.09
N PRO A 214 32.68 -3.77 -0.12
CA PRO A 214 34.03 -3.20 -0.06
C PRO A 214 34.79 -3.54 -1.34
N HIS A 215 35.62 -2.65 -1.87
CA HIS A 215 36.35 -2.94 -3.11
C HIS A 215 37.86 -2.80 -2.92
N SER A 216 38.36 -1.58 -2.72
CA SER A 216 39.80 -1.33 -2.61
C SER A 216 40.10 -0.07 -1.81
N GLU A 217 41.39 0.18 -1.56
CA GLU A 217 41.86 1.32 -0.75
C GLU A 217 41.32 1.27 0.69
N CYS A 218 41.35 0.07 1.28
CA CYS A 218 40.84 -0.21 2.63
C CYS A 218 41.93 -0.10 3.72
N ASP A 219 42.92 0.77 3.53
CA ASP A 219 44.11 0.84 4.39
C ASP A 219 43.77 1.20 5.86
N LYS A 220 42.61 1.82 6.09
CA LYS A 220 42.16 2.27 7.43
C LYS A 220 41.85 1.12 8.38
N VAL A 221 41.50 -0.05 7.84
CA VAL A 221 41.26 -1.27 8.64
C VAL A 221 42.46 -2.21 8.69
N GLY A 222 43.55 -1.88 7.98
CA GLY A 222 44.80 -2.64 8.00
C GLY A 222 44.70 -4.07 7.42
N LYS A 223 43.65 -4.37 6.65
CA LYS A 223 43.39 -5.67 6.03
C LYS A 223 42.73 -5.51 4.66
N ASP A 224 42.82 -6.57 3.85
CA ASP A 224 42.07 -6.69 2.61
C ASP A 224 40.62 -7.06 2.92
N LEU A 225 39.77 -6.03 3.02
CA LEU A 225 38.38 -6.21 3.40
C LEU A 225 37.55 -6.91 2.32
N PHE A 226 37.91 -6.77 1.04
CA PHE A 226 37.23 -7.51 -0.03
C PHE A 226 37.58 -9.00 0.03
N ALA A 227 38.85 -9.35 0.29
CA ALA A 227 39.23 -10.74 0.47
C ALA A 227 38.46 -11.40 1.62
N GLU A 228 38.28 -10.69 2.74
CA GLU A 228 37.48 -11.17 3.88
C GLU A 228 35.99 -11.30 3.53
N TYR A 229 35.42 -10.31 2.83
CA TYR A 229 34.06 -10.41 2.27
C TYR A 229 33.91 -11.65 1.39
N SER A 230 34.83 -11.87 0.45
CA SER A 230 34.78 -12.99 -0.48
C SER A 230 34.90 -14.34 0.24
N GLU A 231 35.73 -14.42 1.27
CA GLU A 231 35.90 -15.64 2.07
C GLU A 231 34.63 -15.96 2.87
N VAL A 232 34.08 -14.98 3.60
CA VAL A 232 32.91 -15.17 4.46
C VAL A 232 31.64 -15.41 3.65
N ARG A 233 31.43 -14.63 2.58
CA ARG A 233 30.24 -14.78 1.72
C ARG A 233 30.32 -16.05 0.89
N SER A 234 31.52 -16.49 0.52
CA SER A 234 31.76 -17.68 -0.30
C SER A 234 30.94 -17.64 -1.60
N ASN A 235 30.08 -18.62 -1.85
CA ASN A 235 29.22 -18.67 -3.05
C ASN A 235 28.01 -17.71 -3.01
N ALA A 236 27.79 -16.98 -1.91
CA ALA A 236 26.79 -15.92 -1.82
C ALA A 236 27.35 -14.53 -2.21
N GLY A 237 28.68 -14.39 -2.35
CA GLY A 237 29.35 -13.12 -2.64
C GLY A 237 29.60 -12.87 -4.12
N LEU A 238 29.77 -11.60 -4.47
CA LEU A 238 30.16 -11.15 -5.82
C LEU A 238 31.67 -11.21 -6.03
N GLN A 239 32.10 -11.30 -7.28
CA GLN A 239 33.51 -11.18 -7.65
C GLN A 239 33.89 -9.71 -7.85
N ILE A 240 35.13 -9.33 -7.49
CA ILE A 240 35.57 -7.92 -7.53
C ILE A 240 35.47 -7.31 -8.93
N ASP A 241 35.81 -8.10 -9.95
CA ASP A 241 35.84 -7.66 -11.35
C ASP A 241 34.44 -7.39 -11.94
N ASP A 242 33.38 -7.90 -11.29
CA ASP A 242 31.99 -7.69 -11.70
C ASP A 242 31.39 -6.41 -11.08
N LEU A 243 32.05 -5.80 -10.09
CA LEU A 243 31.50 -4.70 -9.32
C LEU A 243 31.60 -3.36 -10.04
N LEU A 244 30.52 -2.57 -9.96
CA LEU A 244 30.49 -1.19 -10.43
C LEU A 244 31.15 -0.27 -9.39
N GLN A 245 32.36 0.20 -9.66
CA GLN A 245 33.10 1.01 -8.68
C GLN A 245 32.45 2.37 -8.42
N ILE A 246 32.41 2.75 -7.14
CA ILE A 246 32.05 4.08 -6.65
C ILE A 246 33.07 4.53 -5.61
N ARG A 247 33.24 5.85 -5.45
CA ARG A 247 34.17 6.41 -4.46
C ARG A 247 33.38 7.17 -3.39
N SER A 248 33.60 6.83 -2.12
CA SER A 248 32.94 7.55 -1.03
C SER A 248 33.68 8.82 -0.68
N GLU A 249 32.97 9.94 -0.68
CA GLU A 249 33.48 11.19 -0.12
C GLU A 249 33.44 11.18 1.42
N GLY A 250 34.26 12.01 2.06
CA GLY A 250 34.25 12.21 3.53
C GLY A 250 35.24 11.37 4.35
N GLY A 251 35.84 10.33 3.77
CA GLY A 251 37.02 9.65 4.33
C GLY A 251 36.85 8.87 5.64
N THR A 252 35.64 8.77 6.21
CA THR A 252 35.39 8.05 7.48
C THR A 252 35.16 6.54 7.30
N GLN A 253 34.89 6.10 6.08
CA GLN A 253 34.59 4.70 5.76
C GLN A 253 35.86 3.83 5.70
N PRO A 254 35.76 2.51 5.94
CA PRO A 254 36.92 1.61 5.98
C PRO A 254 37.71 1.55 4.67
N CYS A 255 37.03 1.74 3.55
CA CYS A 255 37.60 1.87 2.20
C CYS A 255 37.32 3.27 1.63
N ASP A 256 38.10 3.67 0.64
CA ASP A 256 37.76 4.83 -0.20
C ASP A 256 36.99 4.42 -1.46
N VAL A 257 37.21 3.20 -1.96
CA VAL A 257 36.53 2.64 -3.14
C VAL A 257 35.65 1.47 -2.73
N PHE A 258 34.40 1.52 -3.18
CA PHE A 258 33.38 0.49 -2.97
C PHE A 258 32.87 0.00 -4.33
N GLY A 259 32.20 -1.15 -4.31
CA GLY A 259 31.55 -1.74 -5.48
C GLY A 259 30.05 -1.80 -5.28
N LEU A 260 29.29 -1.38 -6.28
CA LEU A 260 27.87 -1.67 -6.39
C LEU A 260 27.66 -2.97 -7.18
N HIS A 261 26.51 -3.62 -6.95
CA HIS A 261 26.08 -4.76 -7.76
C HIS A 261 26.17 -4.43 -9.27
N PRO A 262 26.59 -5.36 -10.15
CA PRO A 262 26.72 -5.13 -11.61
C PRO A 262 25.45 -4.59 -12.30
N SER A 263 24.29 -4.88 -11.73
CA SER A 263 22.98 -4.44 -12.24
C SER A 263 22.58 -3.02 -11.83
N PHE A 264 23.29 -2.37 -10.91
CA PHE A 264 22.97 -1.00 -10.47
C PHE A 264 23.55 0.07 -11.42
N THR A 265 23.30 -0.06 -12.72
CA THR A 265 23.91 0.81 -13.73
C THR A 265 23.39 2.24 -13.67
N GLU A 266 22.08 2.43 -13.45
CA GLU A 266 21.47 3.74 -13.30
C GLU A 266 21.73 4.31 -11.91
N VAL A 267 21.66 3.50 -10.86
CA VAL A 267 22.00 3.92 -9.48
C VAL A 267 23.46 4.35 -9.38
N GLN A 268 24.41 3.69 -10.07
CA GLN A 268 25.80 4.13 -10.13
C GLN A 268 25.93 5.50 -10.79
N LYS A 269 25.23 5.75 -11.90
CA LYS A 269 25.23 7.07 -12.55
C LYS A 269 24.68 8.13 -11.61
N MET A 270 23.53 7.87 -10.97
CA MET A 270 22.93 8.78 -9.99
C MET A 270 23.87 9.06 -8.80
N TYR A 271 24.60 8.05 -8.32
CA TYR A 271 25.61 8.25 -7.29
C TYR A 271 26.73 9.18 -7.75
N ASN A 272 27.25 8.96 -8.96
CA ASN A 272 28.30 9.79 -9.54
C ASN A 272 27.84 11.21 -9.86
N ASP A 273 26.55 11.41 -10.12
CA ASP A 273 25.91 12.72 -10.29
C ASP A 273 25.71 13.46 -8.96
N GLY A 274 25.92 12.79 -7.82
CA GLY A 274 25.70 13.35 -6.47
C GLY A 274 24.27 13.20 -5.96
N ASP A 275 23.42 12.42 -6.63
CA ASP A 275 22.00 12.27 -6.28
C ASP A 275 21.72 11.08 -5.35
N VAL A 276 22.72 10.24 -5.03
CA VAL A 276 22.55 9.04 -4.19
C VAL A 276 23.54 9.05 -3.03
N ALA A 277 23.02 8.82 -1.82
CA ALA A 277 23.80 8.47 -0.65
C ALA A 277 23.43 7.05 -0.20
N TRP A 278 24.42 6.28 0.23
CA TRP A 278 24.18 5.00 0.90
C TRP A 278 24.27 5.18 2.41
N VAL A 279 23.40 4.50 3.16
CA VAL A 279 23.44 4.43 4.61
C VAL A 279 23.65 2.98 5.02
N SER A 280 24.71 2.73 5.76
CA SER A 280 25.20 1.39 6.06
C SER A 280 24.81 0.92 7.46
N SER A 281 24.68 -0.39 7.60
CA SER A 281 24.35 -1.07 8.86
C SER A 281 23.08 -0.52 9.52
N VAL A 282 22.03 -0.35 8.71
CA VAL A 282 20.70 0.11 9.13
C VAL A 282 19.84 -1.08 9.52
N GLY A 283 19.00 -0.89 10.53
CA GLY A 283 17.96 -1.84 10.90
C GLY A 283 17.16 -1.37 12.11
N VAL A 284 16.13 -2.14 12.47
CA VAL A 284 15.30 -1.83 13.65
C VAL A 284 16.14 -1.97 14.91
N LEU A 285 16.25 -0.92 15.72
CA LEU A 285 16.87 -0.96 17.04
C LEU A 285 15.87 -0.42 18.07
N SER A 286 15.89 -0.96 19.29
CA SER A 286 15.15 -0.39 20.41
C SER A 286 16.00 0.59 21.24
N GLU A 287 17.31 0.36 21.27
CA GLU A 287 18.33 1.20 21.88
C GLU A 287 19.69 0.77 21.30
N PRO A 288 20.74 1.62 21.36
CA PRO A 288 22.09 1.26 20.93
C PRO A 288 22.56 -0.04 21.60
N MET A 289 23.14 -0.97 20.85
CA MET A 289 23.48 -2.30 21.36
C MET A 289 24.82 -2.80 20.83
N THR A 290 25.59 -3.45 21.70
CA THR A 290 26.79 -4.22 21.34
C THR A 290 26.51 -5.73 21.36
N ALA A 291 27.36 -6.55 20.72
CA ALA A 291 27.24 -8.00 20.75
C ALA A 291 27.27 -8.57 22.18
N ASP A 292 28.15 -8.05 23.05
CA ASP A 292 28.23 -8.46 24.46
C ASP A 292 26.93 -8.20 25.21
N GLU A 293 26.30 -7.04 25.01
CA GLU A 293 25.02 -6.67 25.63
C GLU A 293 23.87 -7.54 25.11
N PHE A 294 23.87 -7.83 23.80
CA PHE A 294 22.91 -8.75 23.19
C PHE A 294 23.00 -10.16 23.82
N HIS A 295 24.21 -10.70 23.95
CA HIS A 295 24.44 -12.01 24.55
C HIS A 295 24.15 -12.03 26.06
N ALA A 296 24.44 -10.94 26.77
CA ALA A 296 24.13 -10.77 28.18
C ALA A 296 22.62 -10.57 28.44
N LYS A 297 21.83 -10.22 27.41
CA LYS A 297 20.38 -9.97 27.49
C LYS A 297 20.01 -8.88 28.48
N ASN A 298 20.81 -7.81 28.53
CA ASN A 298 20.62 -6.70 29.46
C ASN A 298 20.02 -5.43 28.83
N LYS A 299 19.82 -5.43 27.50
CA LYS A 299 19.14 -4.38 26.73
C LYS A 299 17.92 -4.93 25.98
N LYS A 300 16.99 -4.06 25.63
CA LYS A 300 15.80 -4.38 24.84
C LYS A 300 16.20 -4.69 23.41
N VAL A 301 15.77 -5.85 22.93
CA VAL A 301 15.83 -6.22 21.51
C VAL A 301 14.44 -6.03 20.89
N PRO A 302 14.34 -5.68 19.61
CA PRO A 302 13.05 -5.72 18.90
C PRO A 302 12.40 -7.10 19.06
N PRO A 303 11.07 -7.18 19.22
CA PRO A 303 10.38 -8.45 19.32
C PRO A 303 10.49 -9.21 17.99
N SER A 304 10.52 -10.54 18.10
CA SER A 304 10.51 -11.46 16.94
C SER A 304 11.53 -11.08 15.86
N LEU A 305 12.77 -10.74 16.26
CA LEU A 305 13.89 -10.56 15.33
C LEU A 305 13.90 -11.71 14.31
N PHE A 306 14.17 -11.36 13.05
CA PHE A 306 14.21 -12.28 11.91
C PHE A 306 12.83 -12.75 11.40
N ALA A 307 11.71 -12.21 11.87
CA ALA A 307 10.38 -12.53 11.34
C ALA A 307 9.88 -11.41 10.42
N HIS A 308 9.54 -11.74 9.17
CA HIS A 308 9.11 -10.77 8.15
C HIS A 308 7.97 -9.88 8.63
N ASN A 309 6.89 -10.48 9.14
CA ASN A 309 5.72 -9.75 9.62
C ASN A 309 6.06 -8.76 10.74
N SER A 310 6.71 -9.22 11.81
CA SER A 310 6.99 -8.39 12.98
C SER A 310 8.04 -7.32 12.72
N GLN A 311 9.06 -7.62 11.91
CA GLN A 311 10.09 -6.64 11.60
C GLN A 311 9.64 -5.64 10.53
N ALA A 312 8.86 -6.05 9.53
CA ALA A 312 8.25 -5.10 8.60
C ALA A 312 7.33 -4.12 9.36
N GLU A 313 6.52 -4.63 10.28
CA GLU A 313 5.72 -3.79 11.18
C GLU A 313 6.60 -2.84 11.99
N ALA A 314 7.68 -3.32 12.61
CA ALA A 314 8.59 -2.47 13.39
C ALA A 314 9.28 -1.38 12.55
N VAL A 315 9.66 -1.65 11.29
CA VAL A 315 10.17 -0.63 10.37
C VAL A 315 9.09 0.38 10.01
N HIS A 316 7.88 -0.09 9.72
CA HIS A 316 6.75 0.74 9.30
C HIS A 316 6.20 1.62 10.43
N THR A 317 6.27 1.17 11.69
CA THR A 317 5.81 1.95 12.84
C THR A 317 6.90 2.80 13.47
N SER A 318 8.19 2.49 13.25
CA SER A 318 9.32 3.08 14.02
C SER A 318 9.15 2.92 15.54
N GLU A 319 8.33 1.94 15.97
CA GLU A 319 8.03 1.65 17.37
C GLU A 319 7.99 0.13 17.59
N PRO A 320 9.16 -0.52 17.71
CA PRO A 320 9.23 -1.99 17.69
C PRO A 320 8.43 -2.69 18.80
N HIS A 321 8.09 -1.99 19.89
CA HIS A 321 7.41 -2.57 21.05
C HIS A 321 5.92 -2.22 21.16
N ALA A 322 5.38 -1.42 20.22
CA ALA A 322 4.00 -0.96 20.24
C ALA A 322 3.21 -1.54 19.06
N ALA A 323 2.67 -2.75 19.23
CA ALA A 323 1.92 -3.47 18.18
C ALA A 323 0.63 -2.77 17.70
N ALA A 324 0.14 -1.77 18.44
CA ALA A 324 -1.01 -0.96 18.02
C ALA A 324 -0.59 0.35 17.33
N SER A 325 0.70 0.67 17.28
CA SER A 325 1.19 1.92 16.72
C SER A 325 0.86 2.00 15.23
N LYS A 326 0.58 3.22 14.79
CA LYS A 326 0.35 3.57 13.39
C LYS A 326 1.66 3.72 12.64
N GLY A 327 1.56 3.99 11.35
CA GLY A 327 2.73 4.14 10.50
C GLY A 327 3.45 5.47 10.75
N TRP A 328 4.77 5.50 10.69
CA TRP A 328 5.50 6.76 10.91
C TRP A 328 5.25 7.77 9.78
N LEU A 329 5.03 7.34 8.54
CA LEU A 329 4.62 8.25 7.45
C LEU A 329 3.17 8.73 7.61
N GLY A 330 2.29 7.90 8.18
CA GLY A 330 0.94 8.35 8.56
C GLY A 330 0.96 9.40 9.69
N ARG A 331 1.80 9.20 10.71
CA ARG A 331 2.02 10.24 11.74
C ARG A 331 2.67 11.50 11.16
N LEU A 332 3.56 11.37 10.19
CA LEU A 332 4.09 12.53 9.45
C LEU A 332 2.96 13.28 8.76
N LYS A 333 2.05 12.59 8.04
CA LYS A 333 0.87 13.22 7.43
C LYS A 333 0.00 13.93 8.47
N ASP A 334 -0.26 13.29 9.61
CA ASP A 334 -1.06 13.88 10.71
C ASP A 334 -0.44 15.19 11.20
N VAL A 335 0.86 15.19 11.49
CA VAL A 335 1.60 16.38 11.93
C VAL A 335 1.59 17.48 10.87
N MET A 336 1.88 17.14 9.62
CA MET A 336 1.90 18.14 8.54
C MET A 336 0.51 18.78 8.34
N THR A 337 -0.54 17.95 8.35
CA THR A 337 -1.94 18.41 8.23
C THR A 337 -2.33 19.28 9.43
N ARG A 338 -1.98 18.86 10.66
CA ARG A 338 -2.18 19.64 11.89
C ARG A 338 -1.49 21.00 11.85
N ASN A 339 -0.34 21.08 11.19
CA ASN A 339 0.43 22.31 11.00
C ASN A 339 -0.03 23.14 9.78
N GLY A 340 -1.14 22.76 9.14
CA GLY A 340 -1.74 23.49 8.03
C GLY A 340 -1.11 23.22 6.66
N VAL A 341 -0.30 22.17 6.52
CA VAL A 341 0.30 21.76 5.24
C VAL A 341 -0.55 20.65 4.61
N ARG A 342 -1.11 20.95 3.44
CA ARG A 342 -1.90 19.98 2.66
C ARG A 342 -1.01 18.83 2.19
N THR A 343 -1.23 17.66 2.76
CA THR A 343 -0.37 16.50 2.57
C THR A 343 -1.17 15.32 2.03
N GLY A 344 -0.83 14.84 0.83
CA GLY A 344 -1.34 13.61 0.25
C GLY A 344 -0.54 12.39 0.71
N ALA A 345 -1.21 11.24 0.81
CA ALA A 345 -0.55 9.95 1.02
C ALA A 345 -1.18 8.91 0.10
N TYR A 346 -0.33 8.17 -0.61
CA TYR A 346 -0.72 7.23 -1.64
C TYR A 346 0.01 5.90 -1.43
N SER A 347 -0.72 4.80 -1.41
CA SER A 347 -0.14 3.46 -1.52
C SER A 347 -0.41 2.89 -2.90
N ILE A 348 0.63 2.52 -3.63
CA ILE A 348 0.52 1.89 -4.95
C ILE A 348 0.85 0.40 -4.85
N ALA A 349 0.61 -0.21 -3.69
CA ALA A 349 1.02 -1.58 -3.41
C ALA A 349 0.15 -2.22 -2.31
N ASP A 350 -1.18 -2.02 -2.38
CA ASP A 350 -2.20 -2.39 -1.40
C ASP A 350 -2.14 -1.58 -0.09
N SER A 351 -2.87 -1.96 0.95
CA SER A 351 -2.81 -1.26 2.25
C SER A 351 -1.40 -1.34 2.84
N ALA A 352 -0.89 -0.21 3.32
CA ALA A 352 0.47 -0.10 3.82
C ALA A 352 0.47 0.42 5.27
N LYS A 353 0.91 -0.43 6.21
CA LYS A 353 1.00 -0.09 7.64
C LYS A 353 1.73 1.24 7.90
N VAL A 354 2.76 1.53 7.11
CA VAL A 354 3.57 2.76 7.21
C VAL A 354 2.78 4.04 6.96
N LEU A 355 1.67 3.96 6.23
CA LEU A 355 0.79 5.10 5.90
C LEU A 355 -0.45 5.20 6.78
N GLU A 356 -0.70 4.27 7.71
CA GLU A 356 -1.86 4.38 8.59
C GLU A 356 -1.74 5.63 9.47
N THR A 357 -2.80 6.44 9.49
CA THR A 357 -2.91 7.69 10.25
C THR A 357 -3.64 7.47 11.59
N GLU A 358 -3.48 8.40 12.52
CA GLU A 358 -4.27 8.49 13.75
C GLU A 358 -5.42 9.50 13.64
N THR A 359 -5.21 10.62 12.94
CA THR A 359 -6.14 11.77 12.98
C THR A 359 -6.54 12.36 11.64
N SER A 360 -5.66 12.30 10.63
CA SER A 360 -5.96 12.72 9.27
C SER A 360 -6.70 11.63 8.50
N ASP A 361 -7.21 12.00 7.34
CA ASP A 361 -7.82 11.10 6.37
C ASP A 361 -6.88 9.94 6.01
N GLU A 362 -7.45 8.80 5.64
CA GLU A 362 -6.67 7.63 5.24
C GLU A 362 -5.88 7.89 3.94
N ALA A 363 -4.85 7.08 3.69
CA ALA A 363 -4.12 7.15 2.43
C ALA A 363 -4.96 6.62 1.26
N ASP A 364 -4.87 7.27 0.10
CA ASP A 364 -5.47 6.75 -1.12
C ASP A 364 -4.71 5.47 -1.54
N VAL A 365 -5.45 4.38 -1.77
CA VAL A 365 -4.86 3.11 -2.20
C VAL A 365 -5.15 2.91 -3.68
N LEU A 366 -4.11 2.64 -4.46
CA LEU A 366 -4.17 2.33 -5.89
C LEU A 366 -3.70 0.90 -6.14
N HIS A 367 -4.26 0.25 -7.15
CA HIS A 367 -3.80 -1.07 -7.57
C HIS A 367 -2.42 -0.95 -8.24
N ARG A 368 -1.49 -1.83 -7.87
CA ARG A 368 -0.07 -1.75 -8.29
C ARG A 368 0.19 -1.84 -9.80
N ILE A 369 -0.79 -2.33 -10.56
CA ILE A 369 -0.71 -2.45 -12.02
C ILE A 369 -1.75 -1.55 -12.69
N GLU A 370 -3.02 -1.73 -12.34
CA GLU A 370 -4.15 -1.07 -13.01
C GLU A 370 -4.36 0.39 -12.54
N GLY A 371 -3.82 0.75 -11.39
CA GLY A 371 -3.93 2.07 -10.79
C GLY A 371 -5.28 2.35 -10.14
N VAL A 372 -5.90 3.47 -10.49
CA VAL A 372 -7.17 3.90 -9.89
C VAL A 372 -8.31 3.05 -10.44
N ALA A 373 -8.89 2.20 -9.59
CA ALA A 373 -10.08 1.43 -9.94
C ALA A 373 -11.31 2.34 -9.91
N VAL A 374 -12.16 2.28 -10.95
CA VAL A 374 -13.41 3.03 -11.02
C VAL A 374 -14.61 2.11 -11.19
N LEU A 375 -15.77 2.56 -10.68
CA LEU A 375 -17.02 1.84 -10.87
C LEU A 375 -17.42 1.91 -12.34
N GLU A 376 -17.60 0.75 -12.96
CA GLU A 376 -17.82 0.64 -14.40
C GLU A 376 -19.18 1.21 -14.80
N LYS A 377 -19.18 2.23 -15.67
CA LYS A 377 -20.41 2.93 -16.10
C LYS A 377 -21.42 2.00 -16.76
N SER A 378 -20.98 0.93 -17.40
CA SER A 378 -21.84 -0.11 -17.99
C SER A 378 -22.54 -0.99 -16.94
N MET A 379 -22.02 -1.06 -15.71
CA MET A 379 -22.63 -1.81 -14.61
C MET A 379 -23.78 -1.01 -13.98
N VAL A 380 -23.57 0.28 -13.83
CA VAL A 380 -24.49 1.19 -13.13
C VAL A 380 -25.48 1.89 -14.08
N GLY A 381 -25.08 2.17 -15.32
CA GLY A 381 -25.91 2.90 -16.28
C GLY A 381 -26.36 4.26 -15.75
N GLU A 382 -27.65 4.57 -15.86
CA GLU A 382 -28.26 5.81 -15.35
C GLU A 382 -28.53 5.80 -13.83
N ARG A 383 -28.03 4.81 -13.08
CA ARG A 383 -28.40 4.53 -11.68
C ARG A 383 -27.39 5.02 -10.66
N MET A 384 -26.45 5.87 -11.06
CA MET A 384 -25.44 6.41 -10.14
C MET A 384 -26.09 7.12 -8.94
N GLU A 385 -27.21 7.83 -9.15
CA GLU A 385 -27.96 8.45 -8.04
C GLU A 385 -28.47 7.41 -7.03
N ALA A 386 -28.98 6.26 -7.52
CA ALA A 386 -29.41 5.18 -6.64
C ALA A 386 -28.23 4.57 -5.88
N VAL A 387 -27.10 4.35 -6.55
CA VAL A 387 -25.87 3.85 -5.90
C VAL A 387 -25.42 4.80 -4.81
N GLU A 388 -25.24 6.08 -5.11
CA GLU A 388 -24.85 7.09 -4.13
C GLU A 388 -25.81 7.11 -2.93
N ASN A 389 -27.12 7.06 -3.16
CA ASN A 389 -28.11 7.09 -2.09
C ASN A 389 -28.13 5.82 -1.22
N LEU A 390 -27.71 4.68 -1.75
CA LEU A 390 -27.59 3.41 -1.02
C LEU A 390 -26.26 3.27 -0.27
N THR A 391 -25.21 3.97 -0.73
CA THR A 391 -23.86 3.86 -0.17
C THR A 391 -23.45 5.05 0.70
N LYS A 392 -24.34 6.02 0.93
CA LYS A 392 -24.09 7.18 1.83
C LYS A 392 -25.14 7.30 2.93
N GLY A 393 -24.73 7.83 4.08
CA GLY A 393 -25.62 8.18 5.19
C GLY A 393 -25.07 7.84 6.56
N LYS A 394 -25.82 8.22 7.60
CA LYS A 394 -25.52 7.92 8.99
C LYS A 394 -26.48 6.87 9.53
N VAL A 395 -25.94 5.81 10.12
CA VAL A 395 -26.72 4.68 10.62
C VAL A 395 -26.27 4.26 12.01
N SER A 396 -27.20 3.70 12.79
CA SER A 396 -26.94 3.27 14.17
C SER A 396 -26.02 2.02 14.27
N SER A 397 -25.96 1.22 13.22
CA SER A 397 -25.11 0.01 13.14
C SER A 397 -23.67 0.40 12.89
N VAL A 398 -22.76 0.09 13.82
CA VAL A 398 -21.32 0.35 13.64
C VAL A 398 -20.76 -0.37 12.41
N TYR A 399 -21.22 -1.60 12.14
CA TYR A 399 -20.83 -2.36 10.95
C TYR A 399 -21.35 -1.75 9.66
N GLY A 400 -22.63 -1.33 9.65
CA GLY A 400 -23.23 -0.64 8.52
C GLY A 400 -22.57 0.71 8.27
N GLN A 401 -22.27 1.47 9.32
CA GLN A 401 -21.60 2.76 9.23
C GLN A 401 -20.19 2.61 8.65
N SER A 402 -19.44 1.59 9.09
CA SER A 402 -18.10 1.33 8.56
C SER A 402 -18.13 0.97 7.07
N TRP A 403 -19.10 0.16 6.61
CA TRP A 403 -19.30 -0.11 5.19
C TRP A 403 -19.64 1.15 4.39
N LEU A 404 -20.61 1.94 4.86
CA LEU A 404 -21.04 3.17 4.20
C LEU A 404 -19.89 4.18 4.07
N SER A 405 -19.17 4.46 5.16
CA SER A 405 -18.04 5.40 5.13
C SER A 405 -16.93 4.92 4.19
N SER A 406 -16.55 3.64 4.23
CA SER A 406 -15.49 3.11 3.35
C SER A 406 -15.90 3.12 1.88
N THR A 407 -17.14 2.75 1.58
CA THR A 407 -17.65 2.65 0.20
C THR A 407 -17.90 4.02 -0.40
N SER A 408 -18.51 4.94 0.36
CA SER A 408 -18.70 6.33 -0.09
C SER A 408 -17.36 7.00 -0.36
N ASN A 409 -16.38 6.81 0.52
CA ASN A 409 -15.03 7.34 0.33
C ASN A 409 -14.38 6.74 -0.93
N ALA A 410 -14.42 5.42 -1.08
CA ALA A 410 -13.88 4.75 -2.26
C ALA A 410 -14.49 5.29 -3.57
N LEU A 411 -15.81 5.43 -3.66
CA LEU A 411 -16.49 5.94 -4.85
C LEU A 411 -16.09 7.39 -5.17
N VAL A 412 -16.06 8.27 -4.17
CA VAL A 412 -15.73 9.68 -4.36
C VAL A 412 -14.26 9.86 -4.73
N ARG A 413 -13.33 9.27 -3.96
CA ARG A 413 -11.88 9.44 -4.17
C ARG A 413 -11.41 8.83 -5.47
N THR A 414 -11.90 7.65 -5.82
CA THR A 414 -11.47 7.00 -7.06
C THR A 414 -11.99 7.71 -8.31
N GLU A 415 -13.24 8.18 -8.31
CA GLU A 415 -13.76 8.97 -9.44
C GLU A 415 -12.98 10.29 -9.59
N PHE A 416 -12.67 10.97 -8.47
CA PHE A 416 -11.86 12.18 -8.48
C PHE A 416 -10.45 11.93 -9.04
N LEU A 417 -9.73 10.93 -8.52
CA LEU A 417 -8.37 10.62 -8.98
C LEU A 417 -8.36 10.13 -10.43
N HIS A 418 -9.37 9.35 -10.85
CA HIS A 418 -9.52 8.92 -12.23
C HIS A 418 -9.73 10.11 -13.17
N ALA A 419 -10.59 11.05 -12.78
CA ALA A 419 -10.81 12.27 -13.54
C ALA A 419 -9.54 13.14 -13.62
N ALA A 420 -8.83 13.32 -12.50
CA ALA A 420 -7.58 14.09 -12.44
C ALA A 420 -6.48 13.47 -13.31
N LEU A 421 -6.35 12.13 -13.31
CA LEU A 421 -5.35 11.39 -14.08
C LEU A 421 -5.76 11.13 -15.53
N GLY A 422 -6.98 11.50 -15.92
CA GLY A 422 -7.54 11.27 -17.25
C GLY A 422 -6.72 11.95 -18.34
N GLY A 423 -6.10 11.16 -19.23
CA GLY A 423 -5.25 11.67 -20.30
C GLY A 423 -3.88 12.19 -19.86
N VAL A 424 -3.49 11.95 -18.61
CA VAL A 424 -2.17 12.31 -18.09
C VAL A 424 -1.16 11.23 -18.48
N GLU A 425 -0.30 11.58 -19.43
CA GLU A 425 0.77 10.73 -19.95
C GLU A 425 2.14 11.15 -19.38
N THR A 426 3.04 10.19 -19.22
CA THR A 426 4.47 10.43 -18.93
C THR A 426 5.24 10.71 -20.22
N GLU A 427 6.36 11.43 -20.14
CA GLU A 427 7.23 11.60 -21.31
C GLU A 427 8.17 10.40 -21.50
N SER A 428 8.51 9.72 -20.41
CA SER A 428 9.39 8.56 -20.40
C SER A 428 8.59 7.26 -20.35
N GLN A 429 9.00 6.28 -21.16
CA GLN A 429 8.41 4.94 -21.12
C GLN A 429 8.98 4.15 -19.94
N PHE A 430 8.13 3.80 -18.98
CA PHE A 430 8.49 2.95 -17.85
C PHE A 430 8.57 1.48 -18.27
N PRO A 431 9.43 0.67 -17.62
CA PRO A 431 9.51 -0.76 -17.90
C PRO A 431 8.22 -1.47 -17.47
N ASP A 432 7.82 -2.49 -18.22
CA ASP A 432 6.66 -3.34 -17.92
C ASP A 432 6.99 -4.33 -16.78
N THR A 433 7.18 -3.77 -15.59
CA THR A 433 7.47 -4.47 -14.34
C THR A 433 6.61 -3.88 -13.23
N ILE A 434 6.36 -4.65 -12.16
CA ILE A 434 5.52 -4.19 -11.04
C ILE A 434 6.05 -2.87 -10.45
N VAL A 435 7.36 -2.70 -10.30
CA VAL A 435 7.95 -1.47 -9.78
C VAL A 435 7.95 -0.34 -10.82
N GLY A 436 8.13 -0.66 -12.11
CA GLY A 436 8.02 0.30 -13.21
C GLY A 436 6.64 0.93 -13.29
N THR A 437 5.58 0.12 -13.31
CA THR A 437 4.19 0.59 -13.33
C THR A 437 3.84 1.40 -12.08
N GLN A 438 4.33 1.01 -10.89
CA GLN A 438 4.14 1.81 -9.68
C GLN A 438 4.78 3.20 -9.79
N LEU A 439 6.05 3.28 -10.21
CA LEU A 439 6.75 4.56 -10.34
C LEU A 439 6.17 5.43 -11.48
N GLU A 440 5.61 4.82 -12.52
CA GLU A 440 4.82 5.54 -13.53
C GLU A 440 3.57 6.18 -12.91
N GLN A 441 2.84 5.44 -12.07
CA GLN A 441 1.68 5.99 -11.35
C GLN A 441 2.07 7.13 -10.41
N VAL A 442 3.17 7.01 -9.66
CA VAL A 442 3.74 8.11 -8.87
C VAL A 442 3.98 9.34 -9.76
N ALA A 443 4.64 9.15 -10.90
CA ALA A 443 4.97 10.24 -11.81
C ALA A 443 3.73 10.94 -12.38
N ARG A 444 2.64 10.20 -12.64
CA ARG A 444 1.36 10.77 -13.10
C ARG A 444 0.65 11.55 -11.99
N LEU A 445 0.64 11.04 -10.76
CA LEU A 445 0.09 11.75 -9.59
C LEU A 445 0.82 13.08 -9.32
N MET A 446 2.16 13.07 -9.36
CA MET A 446 2.97 14.29 -9.19
C MET A 446 2.70 15.35 -10.28
N LYS A 447 2.34 14.91 -11.49
CA LYS A 447 2.01 15.79 -12.62
C LYS A 447 0.67 16.52 -12.41
N VAL A 448 -0.24 15.94 -11.62
CA VAL A 448 -1.56 16.52 -11.30
C VAL A 448 -1.63 17.14 -9.91
N LYS A 449 -0.49 17.36 -9.24
CA LYS A 449 -0.45 17.92 -7.87
C LYS A 449 -1.25 19.21 -7.65
N GLU A 450 -1.38 20.07 -8.68
CA GLU A 450 -2.17 21.31 -8.62
C GLU A 450 -3.68 21.01 -8.64
N THR A 451 -4.10 19.99 -9.40
CA THR A 451 -5.48 19.50 -9.44
C THR A 451 -5.84 18.77 -8.15
N VAL A 452 -4.89 18.07 -7.54
CA VAL A 452 -5.09 17.39 -6.24
C VAL A 452 -4.84 18.32 -5.05
N GLY A 453 -4.24 19.50 -5.28
CA GLY A 453 -4.05 20.54 -4.28
C GLY A 453 -3.09 20.18 -3.13
N LYS A 454 -2.10 19.31 -3.33
CA LYS A 454 -1.18 18.89 -2.25
C LYS A 454 0.18 19.56 -2.34
N ASN A 455 0.62 20.17 -1.23
CA ASN A 455 1.96 20.76 -1.08
C ASN A 455 3.02 19.71 -0.72
N ARG A 456 2.57 18.57 -0.21
CA ARG A 456 3.40 17.46 0.24
C ARG A 456 2.77 16.17 -0.22
N ASP A 457 3.54 15.27 -0.80
CA ASP A 457 3.04 13.92 -1.11
C ASP A 457 3.93 12.83 -0.55
N ILE A 458 3.29 11.78 -0.05
CA ILE A 458 3.95 10.58 0.43
C ILE A 458 3.49 9.42 -0.45
N PHE A 459 4.43 8.73 -1.10
CA PHE A 459 4.16 7.58 -1.93
C PHE A 459 4.80 6.33 -1.33
N TYR A 460 4.02 5.28 -1.12
CA TYR A 460 4.50 3.94 -0.81
C TYR A 460 4.44 3.07 -2.07
N VAL A 461 5.58 2.51 -2.45
CA VAL A 461 5.71 1.52 -3.51
C VAL A 461 6.50 0.34 -2.97
N ASN A 462 6.24 -0.86 -3.48
CA ASN A 462 6.98 -2.04 -3.04
C ASN A 462 7.42 -2.93 -4.20
N ARG A 463 8.46 -3.71 -3.93
CA ARG A 463 8.80 -4.88 -4.71
C ARG A 463 9.03 -6.02 -3.72
N GLY A 464 8.18 -7.04 -3.77
CA GLY A 464 8.35 -8.27 -2.99
C GLY A 464 9.50 -9.15 -3.48
N GLY A 465 9.56 -10.41 -3.04
CA GLY A 465 10.43 -11.42 -3.67
C GLY A 465 11.91 -11.29 -3.34
N TRP A 466 12.30 -10.70 -2.20
CA TRP A 466 13.71 -10.58 -1.78
C TRP A 466 14.18 -11.70 -0.84
N ASP A 467 13.30 -12.61 -0.42
CA ASP A 467 13.55 -13.69 0.55
C ASP A 467 14.32 -14.87 -0.09
N HIS A 468 15.56 -14.59 -0.49
CA HIS A 468 16.39 -15.53 -1.24
C HIS A 468 17.08 -16.57 -0.34
N HIS A 469 16.33 -17.59 0.08
CA HIS A 469 16.89 -18.79 0.72
C HIS A 469 17.56 -19.76 -0.25
N SER A 470 17.34 -19.57 -1.55
CA SER A 470 17.97 -20.28 -2.65
C SER A 470 18.15 -19.35 -3.85
N GLU A 471 19.03 -19.74 -4.78
CA GLU A 471 19.28 -19.00 -6.03
C GLU A 471 19.53 -17.51 -5.80
N LEU A 472 20.31 -17.18 -4.76
CA LEU A 472 20.50 -15.80 -4.31
C LEU A 472 21.00 -14.88 -5.44
N LEU A 473 22.14 -15.19 -6.06
CA LEU A 473 22.74 -14.27 -7.04
C LEU A 473 21.86 -14.06 -8.29
N PRO A 474 21.28 -15.09 -8.93
CA PRO A 474 20.37 -14.90 -10.06
C PRO A 474 19.11 -14.12 -9.69
N SER A 475 18.46 -14.45 -8.57
CA SER A 475 17.21 -13.81 -8.16
C SER A 475 17.44 -12.36 -7.74
N LEU A 476 18.55 -12.10 -7.05
CA LEU A 476 18.97 -10.74 -6.70
C LEU A 476 19.23 -9.89 -7.94
N LYS A 477 19.90 -10.45 -8.96
CA LYS A 477 20.14 -9.78 -10.23
C LYS A 477 18.81 -9.35 -10.89
N THR A 478 17.85 -10.27 -11.02
CA THR A 478 16.53 -9.98 -11.61
C THR A 478 15.82 -8.84 -10.88
N ASN A 479 15.75 -8.90 -9.55
CA ASN A 479 15.07 -7.86 -8.78
C ASN A 479 15.79 -6.50 -8.89
N ILE A 480 17.13 -6.48 -8.89
CA ILE A 480 17.91 -5.25 -9.06
C ILE A 480 17.73 -4.69 -10.47
N ASP A 481 17.75 -5.51 -11.52
CA ASP A 481 17.55 -5.04 -12.90
C ASP A 481 16.20 -4.31 -13.03
N GLU A 482 15.12 -4.88 -12.48
CA GLU A 482 13.78 -4.26 -12.47
C GLU A 482 13.77 -2.90 -11.75
N VAL A 483 14.41 -2.83 -10.59
CA VAL A 483 14.45 -1.62 -9.75
C VAL A 483 15.36 -0.55 -10.35
N ASP A 484 16.55 -0.91 -10.83
CA ASP A 484 17.53 0.01 -11.41
C ASP A 484 16.98 0.70 -12.67
N GLU A 485 16.38 -0.08 -13.59
CA GLU A 485 15.77 0.46 -14.80
C GLU A 485 14.61 1.40 -14.47
N ALA A 486 13.72 1.00 -13.56
CA ALA A 486 12.58 1.82 -13.16
C ALA A 486 13.00 3.13 -12.46
N LEU A 487 14.03 3.09 -11.59
CA LEU A 487 14.58 4.29 -10.94
C LEU A 487 15.25 5.24 -11.93
N GLY A 488 15.99 4.70 -12.91
CA GLY A 488 16.60 5.50 -13.98
C GLY A 488 15.56 6.24 -14.82
N VAL A 489 14.48 5.54 -15.22
CA VAL A 489 13.36 6.16 -15.94
C VAL A 489 12.63 7.18 -15.06
N PHE A 490 12.40 6.86 -13.78
CA PHE A 490 11.73 7.76 -12.85
C PHE A 490 12.52 9.07 -12.66
N LYS A 491 13.84 9.01 -12.44
CA LYS A 491 14.70 10.22 -12.39
C LYS A 491 14.54 11.06 -13.65
N LYS A 492 14.59 10.43 -14.83
CA LYS A 492 14.44 11.13 -16.11
C LYS A 492 13.08 11.85 -16.22
N GLU A 493 12.00 11.18 -15.85
CA GLU A 493 10.66 11.75 -15.85
C GLU A 493 10.53 12.90 -14.82
N MET A 494 11.10 12.75 -13.63
CA MET A 494 11.06 13.82 -12.62
C MET A 494 11.89 15.04 -13.03
N ILE A 495 12.99 14.84 -13.78
CA ILE A 495 13.73 15.95 -14.40
C ILE A 495 12.89 16.66 -15.46
N SER A 496 12.18 15.92 -16.33
CA SER A 496 11.34 16.55 -17.37
C SER A 496 10.16 17.32 -16.78
N GLN A 497 9.60 16.85 -15.67
CA GLN A 497 8.56 17.55 -14.91
C GLN A 497 9.11 18.72 -14.06
N GLY A 498 10.44 18.87 -13.95
CA GLY A 498 11.07 19.89 -13.13
C GLY A 498 10.97 19.65 -11.62
N LEU A 499 10.76 18.40 -11.19
CA LEU A 499 10.48 18.00 -9.81
C LEU A 499 11.61 17.22 -9.14
N TRP A 500 12.70 16.89 -9.84
CA TRP A 500 13.77 16.06 -9.26
C TRP A 500 14.34 16.60 -7.94
N ASN A 501 14.46 17.93 -7.82
CA ASN A 501 14.94 18.60 -6.60
C ASN A 501 13.88 18.70 -5.49
N ASN A 502 12.66 18.23 -5.73
CA ASN A 502 11.56 18.25 -4.78
C ASN A 502 11.27 16.85 -4.22
N ILE A 503 12.02 15.83 -4.63
CA ILE A 503 11.71 14.43 -4.35
C ILE A 503 12.87 13.77 -3.61
N THR A 504 12.53 12.98 -2.58
CA THR A 504 13.46 12.05 -1.95
C THR A 504 12.90 10.63 -2.00
N ILE A 505 13.66 9.72 -2.59
CA ILE A 505 13.38 8.28 -2.65
C ILE A 505 14.20 7.60 -1.55
N VAL A 506 13.56 6.76 -0.73
CA VAL A 506 14.26 5.93 0.25
C VAL A 506 13.97 4.47 0.00
N THR A 507 15.03 3.67 -0.10
CA THR A 507 14.90 2.21 -0.12
C THR A 507 14.88 1.67 1.30
N ALA A 508 14.00 0.72 1.58
CA ALA A 508 13.91 0.08 2.88
C ALA A 508 13.61 -1.41 2.78
N SER A 509 13.96 -2.17 3.82
CA SER A 509 13.63 -3.59 3.96
C SER A 509 13.48 -3.88 5.46
N GLU A 510 12.73 -4.91 5.80
CA GLU A 510 12.44 -5.25 7.20
C GLU A 510 13.70 -5.59 8.02
N PHE A 511 14.70 -6.21 7.38
CA PHE A 511 16.02 -6.55 7.93
C PHE A 511 16.96 -7.01 6.80
N GLY A 512 18.24 -7.24 7.11
CA GLY A 512 19.22 -7.79 6.16
C GLY A 512 19.35 -9.33 6.17
N ARG A 513 20.23 -9.87 5.31
CA ARG A 513 20.53 -11.32 5.21
C ARG A 513 21.82 -11.71 5.92
N THR A 514 22.00 -12.99 6.24
CA THR A 514 23.27 -13.46 6.82
C THR A 514 24.42 -13.22 5.87
N LEU A 515 25.58 -12.83 6.42
CA LEU A 515 26.82 -12.77 5.66
C LEU A 515 27.17 -14.15 5.09
N THR A 516 27.00 -15.21 5.88
CA THR A 516 27.33 -16.57 5.46
C THR A 516 26.24 -17.19 4.59
N SER A 517 26.69 -18.00 3.63
CA SER A 517 25.83 -18.82 2.78
C SER A 517 25.17 -19.97 3.57
N ASN A 518 23.93 -20.30 3.23
CA ASN A 518 23.24 -21.50 3.71
C ASN A 518 23.35 -22.69 2.73
N GLY A 519 24.18 -22.56 1.68
CA GLY A 519 24.42 -23.55 0.65
C GLY A 519 24.10 -23.03 -0.74
N ILE A 520 22.90 -22.49 -0.95
CA ILE A 520 22.46 -21.93 -2.25
C ILE A 520 21.77 -20.55 -2.12
N GLY A 521 21.64 -20.03 -0.90
CA GLY A 521 21.20 -18.67 -0.60
C GLY A 521 21.73 -18.20 0.75
N THR A 522 20.99 -17.33 1.43
CA THR A 522 21.32 -16.83 2.77
C THR A 522 20.14 -17.00 3.72
N ASP A 523 20.33 -16.78 5.02
CA ASP A 523 19.26 -16.81 6.02
C ASP A 523 18.90 -15.40 6.50
N HIS A 524 17.87 -15.29 7.34
CA HIS A 524 17.47 -14.02 7.94
C HIS A 524 18.53 -13.49 8.93
N ALA A 525 18.80 -12.19 8.84
CA ALA A 525 19.67 -11.43 9.74
C ALA A 525 19.02 -10.08 10.12
N TRP A 526 19.81 -9.05 10.39
CA TRP A 526 19.32 -7.85 11.05
C TRP A 526 19.77 -6.57 10.35
N ALA A 527 21.06 -6.22 10.39
CA ALA A 527 21.58 -5.04 9.70
C ALA A 527 21.63 -5.21 8.16
N GLY A 528 21.45 -4.10 7.43
CA GLY A 528 21.59 -4.02 5.98
C GLY A 528 22.07 -2.63 5.50
N ASN A 529 22.23 -2.47 4.18
CA ASN A 529 22.62 -1.22 3.52
C ASN A 529 21.48 -0.69 2.65
N HIS A 530 21.20 0.61 2.73
CA HIS A 530 20.07 1.23 2.03
C HIS A 530 20.50 2.50 1.32
N ALA A 531 19.91 2.76 0.16
CA ALA A 531 20.10 3.98 -0.60
C ALA A 531 19.00 5.01 -0.33
N VAL A 532 19.41 6.27 -0.30
CA VAL A 532 18.57 7.47 -0.32
C VAL A 532 18.94 8.24 -1.57
N MET A 533 17.94 8.64 -2.37
CA MET A 533 18.14 9.22 -3.70
C MET A 533 17.25 10.43 -3.93
N GLY A 534 17.70 11.40 -4.72
CA GLY A 534 16.89 12.59 -5.06
C GLY A 534 17.74 13.83 -5.26
N GLY A 535 17.17 14.87 -5.88
CA GLY A 535 17.92 16.08 -6.21
C GLY A 535 18.33 16.94 -5.01
N SER A 536 17.74 16.73 -3.83
CA SER A 536 18.17 17.36 -2.56
C SER A 536 19.09 16.47 -1.72
N VAL A 537 19.45 15.28 -2.19
CA VAL A 537 20.32 14.37 -1.44
C VAL A 537 21.76 14.83 -1.55
N LYS A 538 22.48 14.84 -0.44
CA LYS A 538 23.92 15.07 -0.39
C LYS A 538 24.65 13.77 -0.75
N GLY A 539 24.54 13.39 -2.03
CA GLY A 539 25.03 12.11 -2.55
C GLY A 539 26.55 12.06 -2.75
N GLY A 540 27.02 10.99 -3.40
CA GLY A 540 28.45 10.70 -3.53
C GLY A 540 29.09 10.20 -2.22
N ARG A 541 28.25 9.77 -1.26
CA ARG A 541 28.65 9.48 0.12
C ARG A 541 28.10 8.15 0.60
N ILE A 542 28.89 7.50 1.46
CA ILE A 542 28.44 6.38 2.27
C ILE A 542 28.44 6.86 3.72
N LEU A 543 27.28 6.78 4.36
CA LEU A 543 26.97 7.25 5.69
C LEU A 543 26.72 6.07 6.63
N GLY A 544 26.68 6.34 7.94
CA GLY A 544 26.71 5.29 8.97
C GLY A 544 28.06 4.59 9.05
N SER A 545 28.11 3.47 9.76
CA SER A 545 29.32 2.66 9.89
C SER A 545 29.25 1.44 8.99
N PHE A 546 29.94 1.48 7.85
CA PHE A 546 30.10 0.30 7.00
C PHE A 546 30.88 -0.79 7.74
N ILE A 547 30.62 -2.06 7.37
CA ILE A 547 31.27 -3.22 8.00
C ILE A 547 32.78 -3.15 7.80
N ASP A 548 33.53 -3.23 8.89
CA ASP A 548 34.98 -3.32 8.90
C ASP A 548 35.50 -4.71 9.31
N ASP A 549 34.61 -5.62 9.74
CA ASP A 549 34.91 -7.02 10.06
C ASP A 549 33.74 -7.94 9.71
N TYR A 550 33.91 -8.76 8.67
CA TYR A 550 32.92 -9.73 8.20
C TYR A 550 32.94 -11.04 9.01
N THR A 551 33.95 -11.25 9.86
CA THR A 551 34.08 -12.50 10.61
C THR A 551 33.10 -12.57 11.77
N ASP A 552 32.83 -13.79 12.26
CA ASP A 552 32.00 -13.98 13.45
C ASP A 552 32.63 -13.37 14.73
N GLN A 553 33.89 -12.88 14.69
CA GLN A 553 34.56 -12.18 15.79
C GLN A 553 34.35 -10.65 15.75
N GLY A 554 33.73 -10.12 14.70
CA GLY A 554 33.45 -8.69 14.57
C GLY A 554 32.57 -8.16 15.72
N PRO A 555 32.71 -6.88 16.09
CA PRO A 555 32.07 -6.31 17.28
C PRO A 555 30.53 -6.27 17.23
N GLN A 556 29.95 -6.37 16.02
CA GLN A 556 28.50 -6.42 15.80
C GLN A 556 27.99 -7.84 15.52
N SER A 557 28.87 -8.82 15.43
CA SER A 557 28.49 -10.21 15.17
C SER A 557 27.79 -10.81 16.38
N VAL A 558 26.61 -11.39 16.17
CA VAL A 558 25.91 -12.25 17.13
C VAL A 558 25.95 -13.73 16.69
N GLY A 559 26.87 -14.05 15.79
CA GLY A 559 27.09 -15.37 15.21
C GLY A 559 26.23 -15.68 13.99
N ARG A 560 26.67 -16.69 13.21
CA ARG A 560 26.03 -17.11 11.95
C ARG A 560 25.96 -15.99 10.91
N GLY A 561 26.94 -15.08 10.89
CA GLY A 561 26.94 -13.94 9.98
C GLY A 561 25.79 -12.96 10.18
N ARG A 562 25.22 -12.87 11.39
CA ARG A 562 24.20 -11.88 11.74
C ARG A 562 24.87 -10.71 12.45
N LEU A 563 24.60 -9.50 11.95
CA LEU A 563 25.16 -8.28 12.49
C LEU A 563 24.08 -7.41 13.14
N ILE A 564 24.36 -6.89 14.33
CA ILE A 564 23.57 -5.85 14.98
C ILE A 564 23.73 -4.55 14.17
N PRO A 565 22.63 -3.85 13.84
CA PRO A 565 22.70 -2.55 13.18
C PRO A 565 23.47 -1.55 14.05
N THR A 566 24.29 -0.72 13.42
CA THR A 566 24.92 0.43 14.09
C THR A 566 24.15 1.73 13.86
N SER A 567 23.31 1.75 12.83
CA SER A 567 22.42 2.85 12.48
C SER A 567 20.97 2.43 12.73
N PRO A 568 20.21 3.12 13.58
CA PRO A 568 18.76 2.90 13.68
C PRO A 568 18.07 3.46 12.42
N TRP A 569 16.84 3.03 12.14
CA TRP A 569 16.05 3.58 11.03
C TRP A 569 15.79 5.09 11.16
N GLU A 570 15.72 5.57 12.40
CA GLU A 570 15.62 6.98 12.78
C GLU A 570 16.77 7.83 12.24
N ALA A 571 17.93 7.22 11.94
CA ALA A 571 19.05 7.89 11.28
C ALA A 571 18.70 8.40 9.87
N ILE A 572 17.74 7.78 9.20
CA ILE A 572 17.21 8.16 7.89
C ILE A 572 15.89 8.94 8.04
N TRP A 573 14.98 8.46 8.90
CA TRP A 573 13.66 9.08 9.03
C TRP A 573 13.70 10.49 9.62
N ALA A 574 14.57 10.76 10.60
CA ALA A 574 14.63 12.07 11.22
C ALA A 574 15.05 13.19 10.24
N PRO A 575 16.17 13.07 9.49
CA PRO A 575 16.52 14.09 8.49
C PRO A 575 15.48 14.19 7.37
N LEU A 576 14.84 13.08 6.98
CA LEU A 576 13.76 13.10 6.00
C LEU A 576 12.55 13.91 6.47
N CYS A 577 12.12 13.73 7.74
CA CYS A 577 11.03 14.52 8.32
C CYS A 577 11.37 16.01 8.36
N LYS A 578 12.61 16.36 8.74
CA LYS A 578 13.08 17.76 8.75
C LYS A 578 13.05 18.37 7.34
N TRP A 579 13.60 17.68 6.34
CA TRP A 579 13.52 18.10 4.94
C TRP A 579 12.08 18.26 4.46
N PHE A 580 11.17 17.40 4.91
CA PHE A 580 9.75 17.47 4.55
C PHE A 580 9.00 18.63 5.22
N GLY A 581 9.61 19.34 6.18
CA GLY A 581 9.07 20.56 6.80
C GLY A 581 8.74 20.45 8.28
N VAL A 582 9.16 19.36 8.96
CA VAL A 582 8.97 19.22 10.42
C VAL A 582 10.05 20.02 11.14
N SER A 583 9.68 21.16 11.72
CA SER A 583 10.61 22.07 12.41
C SER A 583 10.65 21.91 13.93
N GLU A 584 9.56 21.44 14.55
CA GLU A 584 9.44 21.33 16.00
C GLU A 584 9.91 19.95 16.49
N GLU A 585 10.80 19.91 17.48
CA GLU A 585 11.32 18.66 18.04
C GLU A 585 10.23 17.80 18.71
N GLY A 586 9.17 18.43 19.22
CA GLY A 586 8.00 17.74 19.76
C GLY A 586 7.22 16.97 18.68
N ASP A 587 7.04 17.58 17.51
CA ASP A 587 6.41 16.95 16.35
C ASP A 587 7.28 15.80 15.81
N LEU A 588 8.59 15.99 15.77
CA LEU A 588 9.52 14.92 15.38
C LEU A 588 9.46 13.71 16.33
N SER A 589 9.33 13.97 17.64
CA SER A 589 9.17 12.91 18.66
C SER A 589 7.82 12.19 18.55
N GLU A 590 6.77 12.87 18.12
CA GLU A 590 5.47 12.24 17.81
C GLU A 590 5.57 11.31 16.60
N ILE A 591 6.26 11.76 15.54
CA ILE A 591 6.46 10.96 14.32
C ILE A 591 7.36 9.76 14.59
N LEU A 592 8.45 9.95 15.35
CA LEU A 592 9.48 8.95 15.63
C LEU A 592 9.68 8.77 17.14
N PRO A 593 8.75 8.10 17.86
CA PRO A 593 8.83 8.00 19.33
C PRO A 593 10.08 7.30 19.84
N ASN A 594 10.62 6.36 19.06
CA ASN A 594 11.83 5.62 19.40
C ASN A 594 13.12 6.45 19.25
N LEU A 595 13.06 7.66 18.66
CA LEU A 595 14.19 8.58 18.49
C LEU A 595 14.86 8.95 19.82
N GLU A 596 14.08 9.05 20.90
CA GLU A 596 14.60 9.43 22.23
C GLU A 596 15.68 8.47 22.76
N ASN A 597 15.72 7.24 22.26
CA ASN A 597 16.69 6.22 22.64
C ASN A 597 18.07 6.42 21.98
N PHE A 598 18.20 7.35 21.02
CA PHE A 598 19.38 7.51 20.17
C PHE A 598 20.04 8.90 20.24
N ASN A 599 19.60 9.76 21.16
CA ASN A 599 19.98 11.18 21.25
C ASN A 599 21.48 11.47 21.44
N ASP A 600 22.28 10.54 21.98
CA ASP A 600 23.66 10.82 22.40
C ASP A 600 24.73 9.82 21.92
N ALA A 601 24.39 8.77 21.13
CA ALA A 601 25.35 7.67 20.91
C ALA A 601 25.32 6.93 19.57
N THR A 602 24.39 7.20 18.65
CA THR A 602 24.30 6.44 17.39
C THR A 602 23.83 7.28 16.22
N GLY A 603 24.70 7.46 15.22
CA GLY A 603 24.33 7.38 13.81
C GLY A 603 23.30 8.35 13.23
N LEU A 604 22.74 9.31 13.99
CA LEU A 604 21.85 10.31 13.43
C LEU A 604 22.63 11.11 12.38
N LEU A 605 22.19 10.99 11.13
CA LEU A 605 22.92 11.59 10.01
C LEU A 605 22.75 13.10 10.01
N GLY A 606 21.71 13.64 10.64
CA GLY A 606 21.41 15.07 10.68
C GLY A 606 21.43 15.68 9.27
N ASP A 607 21.93 16.91 9.16
CA ASP A 607 22.03 17.65 7.89
C ASP A 607 23.03 17.01 6.90
N SER A 608 23.66 15.88 7.22
CA SER A 608 24.61 15.24 6.31
C SER A 608 23.94 14.47 5.17
N LEU A 609 22.63 14.21 5.24
CA LEU A 609 21.88 13.42 4.26
C LEU A 609 21.16 14.29 3.20
N LEU A 610 20.48 15.36 3.62
CA LEU A 610 19.62 16.19 2.76
C LEU A 610 20.03 17.68 2.84
N GLU A 611 19.83 18.42 1.76
CA GLU A 611 19.85 19.88 1.72
C GLU A 611 18.50 20.44 2.20
N GLU A 612 18.50 21.40 3.13
CA GLU A 612 17.27 22.01 3.68
C GLU A 612 16.55 22.91 2.68
#